data_AF-A0A7W1BUQ6-F1
#
_entry.id   AF-A0A7W1BUQ6-F1
#
_cell.length_a   1.000
_cell.length_b   1.000
_cell.length_c   1.000
_cell.angle_alpha   90.00
_cell.angle_beta   90.00
_cell.angle_gamma   90.00
#
_symmetry.space_group_name_H-M   'P 1'
#
loop_
_entity.id
_entity.type
_entity.pdbx_description
1 polymer ?
#
loop_
_entity_poly.entity_id
_entity_poly.type
_entity_poly.pdbx_seq_one_letter_code
_entity_poly.pdbx_strand_id
1 'polypeptide(L)'
;MSRLPVKKTYKLSIGGAFSRSESGRTYEAEGQNVARASRKDARDAVRAARAAFPSWSGMTAYNRGQILYRLAEMMEARATDLGRVCAGPDEV
;
A
#
# COMPACT_ATOMS: atom_id res chain seq x y z
N MET A 1 -14.32 -33.07 9.52
CA MET A 1 -13.14 -32.49 8.85
C MET A 1 -13.09 -31.00 9.11
N SER A 2 -11.97 -30.46 9.61
CA SER A 2 -11.80 -29.02 9.85
C SER A 2 -11.57 -28.26 8.54
N ARG A 3 -12.11 -27.04 8.43
CA ARG A 3 -11.97 -26.18 7.24
C ARG A 3 -10.50 -25.80 7.01
N LEU A 4 -10.04 -25.90 5.76
CA LEU A 4 -8.72 -25.43 5.36
C LEU A 4 -8.69 -23.89 5.35
N PRO A 5 -7.75 -23.23 6.06
CA PRO A 5 -7.69 -21.78 6.10
C PRO A 5 -7.26 -21.24 4.72
N VAL A 6 -8.05 -20.31 4.17
CA VAL A 6 -7.72 -19.58 2.94
C VAL A 6 -7.08 -18.26 3.36
N LYS A 7 -5.75 -18.18 3.30
CA LYS A 7 -4.98 -16.99 3.67
C LYS A 7 -5.14 -15.89 2.62
N LYS A 8 -5.29 -14.64 3.06
CA LYS A 8 -5.32 -13.47 2.17
C LYS A 8 -3.91 -13.25 1.60
N THR A 9 -3.83 -12.80 0.35
CA THR A 9 -2.58 -12.29 -0.23
C THR A 9 -2.61 -10.77 -0.31
N TYR A 10 -1.71 -10.12 0.42
CA TYR A 10 -1.52 -8.68 0.35
C TYR A 10 -0.76 -8.30 -0.92
N LYS A 11 -1.35 -7.32 -1.61
CA LYS A 11 -0.97 -6.87 -2.95
C LYS A 11 -0.08 -5.62 -2.86
N LEU A 12 0.65 -5.34 -3.92
CA LEU A 12 1.43 -4.10 -4.05
C LEU A 12 0.48 -2.93 -4.33
N SER A 13 0.79 -1.75 -3.80
CA SER A 13 0.12 -0.50 -4.18
C SER A 13 0.97 0.22 -5.22
N ILE A 14 0.61 0.11 -6.50
CA ILE A 14 1.37 0.69 -7.62
C ILE A 14 0.40 1.46 -8.52
N GLY A 15 0.71 2.74 -8.78
CA GLY A 15 -0.09 3.58 -9.69
C GLY A 15 -1.53 3.81 -9.23
N GLY A 16 -1.79 3.82 -7.91
CA GLY A 16 -3.13 4.01 -7.35
C GLY A 16 -4.00 2.76 -7.34
N ALA A 17 -3.45 1.58 -7.64
CA ALA A 17 -4.17 0.31 -7.62
C ALA A 17 -3.44 -0.76 -6.79
N PHE A 18 -4.22 -1.68 -6.20
CA PHE A 18 -3.71 -2.87 -5.53
C PHE A 18 -3.50 -4.02 -6.52
N SER A 19 -2.30 -4.11 -7.08
CA SER A 19 -1.91 -5.09 -8.10
C SER A 19 -1.15 -6.28 -7.51
N ARG A 20 -1.30 -7.46 -8.13
CA ARG A 20 -0.44 -8.60 -7.80
C ARG A 20 0.97 -8.31 -8.35
N SER A 21 1.99 -8.74 -7.60
CA SER A 21 3.37 -8.74 -8.12
C SER A 21 3.43 -9.53 -9.42
N GLU A 22 4.13 -9.00 -10.40
CA GLU A 22 4.36 -9.70 -11.67
C GLU A 22 5.09 -11.03 -11.48
N SER A 23 5.92 -11.17 -10.44
CA SER A 23 6.61 -12.43 -10.18
C SER A 23 5.69 -13.56 -9.68
N GLY A 24 4.48 -13.24 -9.23
CA GLY A 24 3.57 -14.20 -8.59
C GLY A 24 4.06 -14.77 -7.26
N ARG A 25 5.28 -14.41 -6.82
CA ARG A 25 5.89 -14.92 -5.59
C ARG A 25 5.31 -14.24 -4.37
N THR A 26 5.18 -15.00 -3.30
CA THR A 26 4.84 -14.52 -1.98
C THR A 26 5.86 -15.00 -0.96
N TYR A 27 5.86 -14.36 0.21
CA TYR A 27 6.47 -14.88 1.42
C TYR A 27 5.46 -14.77 2.56
N GLU A 28 5.61 -15.60 3.58
CA GLU A 28 4.77 -15.52 4.77
C GLU A 28 5.33 -14.45 5.72
N ALA A 29 4.46 -13.53 6.13
CA ALA A 29 4.71 -12.61 7.22
C ALA A 29 3.46 -12.66 8.11
N GLU A 30 3.65 -12.87 9.41
CA GLU A 30 2.57 -12.78 10.42
C GLU A 30 1.34 -13.65 10.09
N GLY A 31 1.59 -14.83 9.53
CA GLY A 31 0.54 -15.78 9.18
C GLY A 31 -0.18 -15.47 7.87
N GLN A 32 0.17 -14.38 7.17
CA GLN A 32 -0.43 -13.96 5.91
C GLN A 32 0.55 -14.06 4.73
N ASN A 33 0.00 -14.11 3.51
CA ASN A 33 0.82 -14.09 2.30
C ASN A 33 1.07 -12.65 1.85
N VAL A 34 2.32 -12.29 1.65
CA VAL A 34 2.72 -10.96 1.17
C VAL A 34 3.41 -11.08 -0.18
N ALA A 35 3.08 -10.19 -1.11
CA ALA A 35 3.75 -10.14 -2.40
C ALA A 35 5.28 -9.92 -2.25
N ARG A 36 6.08 -10.79 -2.87
CA ARG A 36 7.54 -10.63 -2.98
C ARG A 36 7.87 -9.90 -4.27
N ALA A 37 7.93 -8.58 -4.21
CA ALA A 37 8.09 -7.71 -5.39
C ALA A 37 9.30 -8.09 -6.27
N SER A 38 9.13 -7.93 -7.59
CA SER A 38 10.14 -8.15 -8.61
C SER A 38 10.83 -6.83 -9.00
N ARG A 39 11.92 -6.93 -9.77
CA ARG A 39 12.56 -5.74 -10.37
C ARG A 39 11.62 -5.01 -11.33
N LYS A 40 10.71 -5.73 -11.99
CA LYS A 40 9.71 -5.12 -12.86
C LYS A 40 8.68 -4.34 -12.06
N ASP A 41 8.19 -4.88 -10.94
CA ASP A 41 7.26 -4.16 -10.06
C ASP A 41 7.88 -2.83 -9.58
N ALA A 42 9.15 -2.84 -9.17
CA ALA A 42 9.87 -1.63 -8.79
C ALA A 42 9.96 -0.61 -9.94
N ARG A 43 10.28 -1.07 -11.16
CA ARG A 43 10.32 -0.21 -12.35
C ARG A 43 8.94 0.37 -12.69
N ASP A 44 7.88 -0.41 -12.55
CA ASP A 44 6.51 0.03 -12.82
C ASP A 44 6.05 1.07 -11.78
N ALA A 45 6.44 0.92 -10.51
CA ALA A 45 6.24 1.92 -9.47
C ALA A 45 6.96 3.24 -9.78
N VAL A 46 8.24 3.18 -10.18
CA VAL A 46 9.03 4.37 -10.56
C VAL A 46 8.43 5.06 -11.79
N ARG A 47 7.98 4.31 -12.79
CA ARG A 47 7.31 4.85 -13.98
C ARG A 47 6.01 5.56 -13.62
N ALA A 48 5.18 4.95 -12.78
CA ALA A 48 3.94 5.57 -12.30
C ALA A 48 4.21 6.87 -11.53
N ALA A 49 5.20 6.87 -10.62
CA ALA A 49 5.60 8.06 -9.87
C ALA A 49 6.13 9.17 -10.80
N ARG A 50 6.97 8.83 -11.78
CA ARG A 50 7.50 9.80 -12.76
C ARG A 50 6.40 10.40 -13.63
N ALA A 51 5.41 9.60 -14.05
CA ALA A 51 4.28 10.09 -14.82
C ALA A 51 3.38 11.04 -14.01
N ALA A 52 3.19 10.78 -12.71
CA ALA A 52 2.40 11.63 -11.82
C ALA A 52 3.12 12.94 -11.43
N PHE A 53 4.46 12.95 -11.45
CA PHE A 53 5.27 14.05 -10.91
C PHE A 53 4.96 15.44 -11.51
N PRO A 54 4.85 15.64 -12.84
CA PRO A 54 4.61 16.98 -13.39
C PRO A 54 3.30 17.61 -12.91
N SER A 55 2.24 16.80 -12.79
CA SER A 55 0.96 17.28 -12.26
C SER A 55 1.05 17.62 -10.78
N TRP A 56 1.68 16.74 -9.97
CA TRP A 56 1.82 16.96 -8.53
C TRP A 56 2.71 18.17 -8.19
N SER A 57 3.86 18.31 -8.86
CA SER A 57 4.79 19.41 -8.60
C SER A 57 4.25 20.76 -9.10
N GLY A 58 3.46 20.75 -10.17
CA GLY A 58 2.77 21.93 -10.69
C GLY A 58 1.60 22.43 -9.83
N MET A 59 1.12 21.65 -8.86
CA MET A 59 0.07 22.10 -7.93
C MET A 59 0.57 23.27 -7.07
N THR A 60 -0.34 24.16 -6.67
CA THR A 60 -0.02 25.18 -5.66
C THR A 60 0.22 24.52 -4.30
N ALA A 61 0.94 25.22 -3.42
CA ALA A 61 1.12 24.76 -2.05
C ALA A 61 -0.21 24.57 -1.32
N TYR A 62 -1.19 25.44 -1.59
CA TYR A 62 -2.55 25.33 -1.04
C TYR A 62 -3.24 24.02 -1.47
N ASN A 63 -3.24 23.69 -2.76
CA ASN A 63 -3.89 22.46 -3.26
C ASN A 63 -3.24 21.20 -2.68
N ARG A 64 -1.90 21.17 -2.59
CA ARG A 64 -1.21 20.05 -1.92
C ARG A 64 -1.54 19.99 -0.43
N GLY A 65 -1.64 21.15 0.22
CA GLY A 65 -2.06 21.27 1.62
C GLY A 65 -3.44 20.67 1.87
N GLN A 66 -4.41 20.92 0.99
CA GLN A 66 -5.75 20.33 1.07
C GLN A 66 -5.71 18.79 0.98
N ILE A 67 -4.91 18.24 0.07
CA ILE A 67 -4.77 16.78 -0.08
C ILE A 67 -4.12 16.16 1.17
N LEU A 68 -3.07 16.78 1.70
CA LEU A 68 -2.40 16.32 2.93
C LEU A 68 -3.31 16.44 4.16
N TYR A 69 -4.09 17.52 4.26
CA TYR A 69 -5.05 17.68 5.34
C TYR A 69 -6.12 16.60 5.29
N ARG A 70 -6.64 16.30 4.08
CA ARG A 70 -7.61 15.21 3.91
C ARG A 70 -7.04 13.85 4.31
N LEU A 71 -5.76 13.59 3.99
CA LEU A 71 -5.07 12.38 4.45
C LEU A 71 -5.02 12.34 5.99
N ALA A 72 -4.67 13.46 6.64
CA ALA A 72 -4.62 13.55 8.10
C ALA A 72 -6.00 13.30 8.74
N GLU A 73 -7.09 13.86 8.20
CA GLU A 73 -8.46 13.58 8.68
C GLU A 73 -8.79 12.08 8.61
N MET A 74 -8.41 11.42 7.52
CA MET A 74 -8.65 9.98 7.35
C MET A 74 -7.81 9.13 8.30
N MET A 75 -6.58 9.57 8.61
CA MET A 75 -5.71 8.91 9.57
C MET A 75 -6.26 9.06 10.99
N GLU A 76 -6.69 10.26 11.39
CA GLU A 76 -7.26 10.49 12.72
C GLU A 76 -8.53 9.68 12.96
N ALA A 77 -9.44 9.65 11.97
CA ALA A 77 -10.65 8.83 12.05
C ALA A 77 -10.36 7.32 12.22
N ARG A 78 -9.14 6.86 11.90
CA ARG A 78 -8.70 5.47 12.00
C ARG A 78 -7.54 5.27 12.97
N ALA A 79 -7.25 6.25 13.84
CA ALA A 79 -6.05 6.23 14.68
C ALA A 79 -5.97 4.97 15.55
N THR A 80 -7.09 4.54 16.15
CA THR A 80 -7.15 3.31 16.96
C THR A 80 -6.87 2.06 16.13
N ASP A 81 -7.46 1.94 14.94
CA ASP A 81 -7.25 0.79 14.05
C ASP A 81 -5.80 0.74 13.55
N LEU A 82 -5.25 1.89 13.15
CA LEU A 82 -3.85 2.02 12.73
C LEU A 82 -2.89 1.69 13.87
N GLY A 83 -3.15 2.22 15.07
CA GLY A 83 -2.37 1.90 16.26
C GLY A 83 -2.37 0.40 16.57
N ARG A 84 -3.53 -0.28 16.44
CA ARG A 84 -3.62 -1.72 16.63
C ARG A 84 -2.78 -2.53 15.64
N VAL A 85 -2.77 -2.16 14.36
CA VAL A 85 -1.98 -2.89 13.35
C VAL A 85 -0.50 -2.52 13.36
N CYS A 86 -0.12 -1.32 13.81
CA CYS A 86 1.29 -0.92 13.87
C CYS A 86 2.01 -1.28 15.18
N ALA A 87 1.28 -1.68 16.23
CA ALA A 87 1.85 -1.91 17.57
C ALA A 87 1.96 -3.40 17.98
N GLY A 88 1.68 -4.34 17.08
CA GLY A 88 1.65 -5.77 17.38
C GLY A 88 2.18 -6.64 16.25
N PRO A 89 2.30 -7.96 16.48
CA PRO A 89 2.72 -8.95 15.47
C PRO A 89 1.66 -9.22 14.37
N ASP A 90 0.75 -8.26 14.16
CA ASP A 90 -0.35 -8.27 13.18
C ASP A 90 -0.21 -7.08 12.18
N GLU A 91 1.01 -6.56 12.03
CA GLU A 91 1.43 -5.59 11.01
C GLU A 91 1.13 -6.03 9.57
N VAL A 92 0.93 -7.33 9.31
CA VAL A 92 0.75 -7.90 7.97
C VAL A 92 -0.37 -8.95 7.86
#